data_AF-V5GC92-F1
#
_entry.id   AF-V5GC92-F1
#
_cell.length_a   1.000
_cell.length_b   1.000
_cell.length_c   1.000
_cell.angle_alpha   90.00
_cell.angle_beta   90.00
_cell.angle_gamma   90.00
#
_symmetry.space_group_name_H-M   'P 1'
#
loop_
_entity.id
_entity.type
_entity.pdbx_description
1 polymer ?
#
loop_
_entity_poly.entity_id
_entity_poly.type
_entity_poly.pdbx_seq_one_letter_code
_entity_poly.pdbx_strand_id
1 'polypeptide(L)'
;ESRVQLLLKCLSNNAVSIVKSLLTQSDSNIYSRELLLMIYMSLPYSGQDDIDLKPDICLDVYTKNSPSTIDEISHCLFSAMASTPRNKDWPKKSQDLELCARKLAATHPVLVLRQLPMLAGSLKGRAQYDWTVLKSRGHFMLFGQVLGLMELLQPYIFDQNMTLCDLLDSYFVLLQFHGNSKDLNVLVNRIVTFVQNWMVRDVKGASKYLQEHGGVLNDIQFSQPGVRPLLSSVSLPTSDQVAPTELLVGTVTPPVAESYPPHWPQLKSDLQSKDNIAALQELDHLTNKKPQLLESVSQFLYSLISSPNGSVRSLALLLVIRWLKHNPKAATEALPSVLACLDSGNEDVVSSVLDKLSELVAVMQEYAKIILTRVFQLGMKSTLNTTSNITKSVSLLCLQYGC
;
A
#
# COMPACT_ATOMS: atom_id res chain seq x y z
N GLU A 1 14.65 -1.69 -29.94
CA GLU A 1 13.22 -1.59 -29.61
C GLU A 1 12.30 -2.37 -30.55
N SER A 2 12.38 -2.23 -31.88
CA SER A 2 11.42 -2.84 -32.83
C SER A 2 11.21 -4.35 -32.74
N ARG A 3 12.19 -5.12 -32.25
CA ARG A 3 12.11 -6.59 -32.10
C ARG A 3 11.75 -7.07 -30.69
N VAL A 4 11.54 -6.17 -29.73
CA VAL A 4 11.27 -6.53 -28.34
C VAL A 4 9.94 -7.27 -28.22
N GLN A 5 8.91 -6.83 -28.93
CA GLN A 5 7.62 -7.52 -28.94
C GLN A 5 7.72 -8.96 -29.46
N LEU A 6 8.58 -9.21 -30.46
CA LEU A 6 8.84 -10.55 -30.95
C LEU A 6 9.59 -11.39 -29.90
N LEU A 7 10.61 -10.80 -29.27
CA LEU A 7 11.35 -11.43 -28.18
C LEU A 7 10.41 -11.81 -27.02
N LEU A 8 9.55 -10.89 -26.57
CA LEU A 8 8.59 -11.12 -25.49
C LEU A 8 7.62 -12.27 -25.79
N LYS A 9 7.16 -12.41 -27.04
CA LYS A 9 6.36 -13.56 -27.47
C LYS A 9 7.10 -14.89 -27.33
N CYS A 10 8.42 -14.89 -27.56
CA CYS A 10 9.26 -16.07 -27.39
C CYS A 10 9.60 -16.34 -25.91
N LEU A 11 9.64 -15.31 -25.07
CA LEU A 11 10.09 -15.40 -23.68
C LEU A 11 9.13 -16.16 -22.76
N SER A 12 7.82 -16.14 -23.04
CA SER A 12 6.76 -16.90 -22.34
C SER A 12 7.09 -17.31 -20.89
N ASN A 13 7.34 -18.60 -20.62
CA ASN A 13 7.64 -19.14 -19.29
C ASN A 13 9.11 -19.00 -18.86
N ASN A 14 10.01 -18.64 -19.78
CA ASN A 14 11.46 -18.55 -19.52
C ASN A 14 11.90 -17.14 -19.10
N ALA A 15 10.99 -16.16 -19.12
CA ALA A 15 11.28 -14.77 -18.76
C ALA A 15 11.99 -14.66 -17.40
N VAL A 16 11.53 -15.40 -16.39
CA VAL A 16 12.13 -15.40 -15.04
C VAL A 16 13.60 -15.87 -15.07
N SER A 17 13.87 -16.98 -15.75
CA SER A 17 15.23 -17.52 -15.85
C SER A 17 16.16 -16.58 -16.61
N ILE A 18 15.65 -15.93 -17.66
CA ILE A 18 16.41 -15.01 -18.49
C ILE A 18 16.70 -13.71 -17.72
N VAL A 19 15.71 -13.16 -17.02
CA VAL A 19 15.90 -11.98 -16.16
C VAL A 19 16.97 -12.26 -15.10
N LYS A 20 16.92 -13.41 -14.42
CA LYS A 20 17.97 -13.81 -13.47
C LYS A 20 19.36 -13.91 -14.11
N SER A 21 19.45 -14.49 -15.31
CA SER A 21 20.73 -14.58 -16.02
C SER A 21 21.25 -13.23 -16.51
N LEU A 22 20.37 -12.30 -16.88
CA LEU A 22 20.78 -10.96 -17.30
C LEU A 22 21.16 -10.10 -16.09
N LEU A 23 20.53 -10.32 -14.94
CA LEU A 23 20.84 -9.64 -13.68
C LEU A 23 22.25 -9.96 -13.16
N THR A 24 22.77 -11.17 -13.41
CA THR A 24 24.16 -11.50 -13.06
C THR A 24 25.16 -10.88 -14.04
N GLN A 25 24.74 -10.60 -15.27
CA GLN A 25 25.58 -10.00 -16.32
C GLN A 25 25.44 -8.47 -16.39
N SER A 26 24.46 -7.88 -15.71
CA SER A 26 24.14 -6.45 -15.80
C SER A 26 25.28 -5.55 -15.34
N ASP A 27 26.12 -6.04 -14.44
CA ASP A 27 27.19 -5.26 -13.83
C ASP A 27 28.42 -5.18 -14.74
N SER A 28 28.57 -6.15 -15.66
CA SER A 28 29.71 -6.24 -16.57
C SER A 28 29.38 -5.92 -18.03
N ASN A 29 28.11 -6.01 -18.43
CA ASN A 29 27.67 -5.82 -19.82
C ASN A 29 26.48 -4.87 -19.93
N ILE A 30 26.74 -3.71 -20.56
CA ILE A 30 25.73 -2.67 -20.78
C ILE A 30 24.54 -3.14 -21.62
N TYR A 31 24.76 -4.02 -22.60
CA TYR A 31 23.68 -4.56 -23.43
C TYR A 31 22.83 -5.56 -22.66
N SER A 32 23.43 -6.35 -21.77
CA SER A 32 22.69 -7.24 -20.88
C SER A 32 21.84 -6.45 -19.89
N ARG A 33 22.38 -5.34 -19.34
CA ARG A 33 21.65 -4.41 -18.48
C ARG A 33 20.49 -3.74 -19.22
N GLU A 34 20.72 -3.27 -20.44
CA GLU A 34 19.67 -2.65 -21.24
C GLU A 34 18.57 -3.65 -21.58
N LEU A 35 18.92 -4.86 -22.02
CA LEU A 35 17.96 -5.92 -22.32
C LEU A 35 17.17 -6.35 -21.07
N LEU A 36 17.83 -6.45 -19.91
CA LEU A 36 17.20 -6.72 -18.62
C LEU A 36 16.10 -5.69 -18.35
N LEU A 37 16.43 -4.40 -18.43
CA LEU A 37 15.49 -3.32 -18.19
C LEU A 37 14.31 -3.38 -19.17
N MET A 38 14.57 -3.58 -20.47
CA MET A 38 13.51 -3.68 -21.48
C MET A 38 12.54 -4.85 -21.21
N ILE A 39 13.07 -6.03 -20.84
CA ILE A 39 12.26 -7.19 -20.49
C ILE A 39 11.48 -6.92 -19.21
N TYR A 40 12.11 -6.39 -18.17
CA TYR A 40 11.46 -6.11 -16.89
C TYR A 40 10.35 -5.06 -17.02
N MET A 41 10.58 -3.96 -17.73
CA MET A 41 9.56 -2.92 -17.97
C MET A 41 8.32 -3.51 -18.65
N SER A 42 8.51 -4.49 -19.54
CA SER A 42 7.43 -5.17 -20.27
C SER A 42 6.77 -6.31 -19.50
N LEU A 43 7.56 -7.07 -18.71
CA LEU A 43 7.12 -8.21 -17.89
C LEU A 43 7.60 -8.06 -16.43
N PRO A 44 7.04 -7.11 -15.67
CA PRO A 44 7.46 -6.81 -14.29
C PRO A 44 7.43 -8.01 -13.36
N TYR A 45 6.46 -8.91 -13.53
CA TYR A 45 6.30 -10.13 -12.73
C TYR A 45 7.41 -11.17 -12.90
N SER A 46 8.37 -10.95 -13.80
CA SER A 46 9.43 -11.92 -14.10
C SER A 46 10.67 -11.79 -13.20
N GLY A 47 10.78 -10.76 -12.36
CA GLY A 47 11.96 -10.59 -11.50
C GLY A 47 11.90 -9.45 -10.49
N GLN A 48 10.70 -9.03 -10.06
CA GLN A 48 10.52 -7.93 -9.12
C GLN A 48 11.31 -8.13 -7.81
N ASP A 49 11.30 -9.35 -7.25
CA ASP A 49 11.98 -9.65 -5.99
C ASP A 49 13.51 -9.53 -6.13
N ASP A 50 14.05 -9.89 -7.31
CA ASP A 50 15.48 -9.82 -7.56
C ASP A 50 15.94 -8.38 -7.87
N ILE A 51 15.09 -7.56 -8.49
CA ILE A 51 15.41 -6.17 -8.86
C ILE A 51 15.38 -5.25 -7.65
N ASP A 52 14.42 -5.43 -6.75
CA ASP A 52 14.29 -4.62 -5.53
C ASP A 52 15.53 -4.72 -4.61
N LEU A 53 16.40 -5.72 -4.82
CA LEU A 53 17.65 -5.93 -4.11
C LEU A 53 18.85 -5.14 -4.67
N LYS A 54 18.78 -4.58 -5.88
CA LYS A 54 19.89 -3.86 -6.54
C LYS A 54 19.57 -2.36 -6.71
N PRO A 55 20.06 -1.46 -5.82
CA PRO A 55 19.73 -0.03 -5.85
C PRO A 55 19.99 0.68 -7.19
N ASP A 56 21.12 0.37 -7.84
CA ASP A 56 21.48 0.99 -9.12
C ASP A 56 20.50 0.63 -10.24
N ILE A 57 19.95 -0.59 -10.21
CA ILE A 57 18.95 -1.04 -11.18
C ILE A 57 17.60 -0.40 -10.87
N CYS A 58 17.24 -0.26 -9.60
CA CYS A 58 16.04 0.47 -9.21
C CYS A 58 16.06 1.92 -9.72
N LEU A 59 17.21 2.60 -9.63
CA LEU A 59 17.38 3.94 -10.16
C LEU A 59 17.21 3.97 -11.69
N ASP A 60 17.78 3.01 -12.40
CA ASP A 60 17.61 2.90 -13.85
C ASP A 60 16.15 2.68 -14.21
N VAL A 61 15.46 1.74 -13.55
CA VAL A 61 14.03 1.46 -13.77
C VAL A 61 13.20 2.73 -13.59
N TYR A 62 13.46 3.50 -12.53
CA TYR A 62 12.74 4.75 -12.27
C TYR A 62 13.02 5.80 -13.36
N THR A 63 14.28 6.00 -13.74
CA THR A 63 14.69 7.07 -14.68
C THR A 63 14.50 6.72 -16.15
N LYS A 64 14.30 5.43 -16.48
CA LYS A 64 14.22 4.96 -17.86
C LYS A 64 13.06 5.60 -18.61
N ASN A 65 13.37 6.26 -19.72
CA ASN A 65 12.36 6.84 -20.60
C ASN A 65 11.77 5.80 -21.57
N SER A 66 11.19 4.74 -21.01
CA SER A 66 10.46 3.72 -21.78
C SER A 66 9.16 3.39 -21.03
N PRO A 67 8.04 3.12 -21.74
CA PRO A 67 6.81 2.71 -21.08
C PRO A 67 6.98 1.34 -20.41
N SER A 68 6.38 1.17 -19.24
CA SER A 68 6.20 -0.12 -18.58
C SER A 68 4.73 -0.55 -18.63
N THR A 69 4.49 -1.86 -18.60
CA THR A 69 3.17 -2.44 -18.33
C THR A 69 2.58 -1.91 -17.02
N ILE A 70 3.41 -1.65 -16.00
CA ILE A 70 2.92 -1.05 -14.75
C ILE A 70 2.54 0.42 -14.95
N ASP A 71 3.21 1.18 -15.83
CA ASP A 71 2.86 2.58 -16.09
C ASP A 71 1.41 2.69 -16.59
N GLU A 72 1.01 1.81 -17.53
CA GLU A 72 -0.36 1.78 -18.05
C GLU A 72 -1.40 1.44 -16.97
N ILE A 73 -1.14 0.39 -16.18
CA ILE A 73 -2.04 -0.08 -15.12
C ILE A 73 -2.16 0.98 -14.01
N SER A 74 -1.03 1.50 -13.53
CA SER A 74 -0.99 2.50 -12.46
C SER A 74 -1.61 3.82 -12.90
N HIS A 75 -1.34 4.29 -14.12
CA HIS A 75 -1.99 5.48 -14.67
C HIS A 75 -3.52 5.31 -14.71
N CYS A 76 -4.02 4.16 -15.18
CA CYS A 76 -5.45 3.86 -15.23
C CYS A 76 -6.08 3.87 -13.83
N LEU A 77 -5.50 3.11 -12.89
CA LEU A 77 -6.00 3.01 -11.51
C LEU A 77 -6.00 4.38 -10.81
N PHE A 78 -4.90 5.10 -10.86
CA PHE A 78 -4.74 6.37 -10.15
C PHE A 78 -5.62 7.46 -10.76
N SER A 79 -5.76 7.50 -12.09
CA SER A 79 -6.69 8.41 -12.77
C SER A 79 -8.14 8.11 -12.37
N ALA A 80 -8.50 6.82 -12.33
CA ALA A 80 -9.83 6.40 -11.88
C ALA A 80 -10.06 6.85 -10.43
N MET A 81 -9.13 6.58 -9.50
CA MET A 81 -9.23 7.03 -8.09
C MET A 81 -9.36 8.55 -7.98
N ALA A 82 -8.59 9.31 -8.75
CA ALA A 82 -8.59 10.77 -8.73
C ALA A 82 -9.88 11.40 -9.31
N SER A 83 -10.66 10.65 -10.10
CA SER A 83 -11.85 11.18 -10.78
C SER A 83 -12.94 11.67 -9.82
N THR A 84 -13.11 11.02 -8.65
CA THR A 84 -14.08 11.42 -7.61
C THR A 84 -15.48 11.80 -8.14
N PRO A 85 -16.14 10.95 -8.96
CA PRO A 85 -17.45 11.24 -9.53
C PRO A 85 -18.55 11.30 -8.47
N ARG A 86 -19.61 12.06 -8.76
CA ARG A 86 -20.81 12.12 -7.92
C ARG A 86 -21.69 10.89 -8.15
N ASN A 87 -21.28 9.76 -7.58
CA ASN A 87 -22.02 8.50 -7.62
C ASN A 87 -22.19 7.94 -6.19
N LYS A 88 -23.39 7.42 -5.87
CA LYS A 88 -23.68 6.79 -4.57
C LYS A 88 -22.79 5.57 -4.32
N ASP A 89 -22.44 4.82 -5.36
CA ASP A 89 -21.59 3.63 -5.25
C ASP A 89 -20.08 3.97 -5.27
N TRP A 90 -19.73 5.25 -5.41
CA TRP A 90 -18.35 5.69 -5.51
C TRP A 90 -17.48 5.29 -4.31
N PRO A 91 -17.92 5.43 -3.04
CA PRO A 91 -17.07 5.06 -1.90
C PRO A 91 -16.63 3.59 -1.94
N LYS A 92 -17.53 2.69 -2.34
CA LYS A 92 -17.20 1.26 -2.50
C LYS A 92 -16.27 1.05 -3.68
N LYS A 93 -16.58 1.60 -4.85
CA LYS A 93 -15.73 1.48 -6.05
C LYS A 93 -14.33 2.07 -5.82
N SER A 94 -14.24 3.18 -5.09
CA SER A 94 -12.99 3.83 -4.72
C SER A 94 -12.14 2.98 -3.79
N GLN A 95 -12.75 2.24 -2.85
CA GLN A 95 -12.04 1.26 -2.02
C GLN A 95 -11.53 0.07 -2.83
N ASP A 96 -12.31 -0.42 -3.80
CA ASP A 96 -11.86 -1.51 -4.69
C ASP A 96 -10.68 -1.05 -5.57
N LEU A 97 -10.71 0.18 -6.09
CA LEU A 97 -9.60 0.77 -6.83
C LEU A 97 -8.36 0.97 -5.96
N GLU A 98 -8.55 1.48 -4.73
CA GLU A 98 -7.47 1.63 -3.75
C GLU A 98 -6.84 0.28 -3.42
N LEU A 99 -7.63 -0.78 -3.30
CA LEU A 99 -7.12 -2.11 -3.03
C LEU A 99 -6.15 -2.58 -4.13
N CYS A 100 -6.55 -2.44 -5.40
CA CYS A 100 -5.70 -2.74 -6.55
C CYS A 100 -4.45 -1.85 -6.56
N ALA A 101 -4.58 -0.56 -6.29
CA ALA A 101 -3.49 0.40 -6.22
C ALA A 101 -2.46 0.06 -5.12
N ARG A 102 -2.93 -0.27 -3.91
CA ARG A 102 -2.07 -0.70 -2.79
C ARG A 102 -1.34 -1.99 -3.13
N LYS A 103 -2.01 -2.95 -3.78
CA LYS A 103 -1.35 -4.19 -4.19
C LYS A 103 -0.27 -3.93 -5.24
N LEU A 104 -0.58 -3.10 -6.25
CA LEU A 104 0.39 -2.71 -7.28
C LEU A 104 1.62 -2.02 -6.67
N ALA A 105 1.42 -1.09 -5.73
CA ALA A 105 2.49 -0.38 -5.02
C ALA A 105 3.35 -1.32 -4.16
N ALA A 106 2.74 -2.31 -3.52
CA ALA A 106 3.46 -3.28 -2.70
C ALA A 106 4.28 -4.30 -3.52
N THR A 107 3.82 -4.64 -4.73
CA THR A 107 4.47 -5.63 -5.61
C THR A 107 5.48 -4.98 -6.57
N HIS A 108 5.25 -3.75 -7.00
CA HIS A 108 6.12 -3.04 -7.95
C HIS A 108 6.42 -1.61 -7.49
N PRO A 109 7.03 -1.42 -6.30
CA PRO A 109 7.19 -0.10 -5.70
C PRO A 109 7.96 0.87 -6.61
N VAL A 110 9.09 0.44 -7.18
CA VAL A 110 9.94 1.27 -8.04
C VAL A 110 9.23 1.73 -9.31
N LEU A 111 8.44 0.86 -9.94
CA LEU A 111 7.68 1.22 -11.14
C LEU A 111 6.53 2.18 -10.82
N VAL A 112 5.85 1.97 -9.69
CA VAL A 112 4.76 2.85 -9.24
C VAL A 112 5.26 4.26 -8.90
N LEU A 113 6.51 4.42 -8.44
CA LEU A 113 7.10 5.75 -8.20
C LEU A 113 7.01 6.68 -9.43
N ARG A 114 7.07 6.12 -10.63
CA ARG A 114 7.04 6.88 -11.90
C ARG A 114 5.72 7.63 -12.11
N GLN A 115 4.64 7.21 -11.45
CA GLN A 115 3.33 7.88 -11.52
C GLN A 115 3.07 8.90 -10.40
N LEU A 116 4.01 9.07 -9.45
CA LEU A 116 3.84 10.03 -8.36
C LEU A 116 3.63 11.48 -8.85
N PRO A 117 4.27 11.98 -9.91
CA PRO A 117 4.01 13.33 -10.42
C PRO A 117 2.55 13.53 -10.83
N MET A 118 1.92 12.50 -11.42
CA MET A 118 0.51 12.56 -11.78
C MET A 118 -0.39 12.58 -10.53
N LEU A 119 -0.07 11.78 -9.51
CA LEU A 119 -0.78 11.83 -8.23
C LEU A 119 -0.64 13.20 -7.55
N ALA A 120 0.55 13.81 -7.57
CA ALA A 120 0.78 15.16 -7.05
C ALA A 120 -0.11 16.19 -7.75
N GLY A 121 -0.10 16.18 -9.09
CA GLY A 121 -0.96 17.02 -9.90
C GLY A 121 -2.46 16.80 -9.63
N SER A 122 -2.86 15.55 -9.35
CA SER A 122 -4.26 15.21 -9.08
C SER A 122 -4.77 15.76 -7.74
N LEU A 123 -3.91 15.92 -6.73
CA LEU A 123 -4.27 16.45 -5.40
C LEU A 123 -4.31 17.98 -5.38
N LYS A 124 -3.53 18.63 -6.25
CA LYS A 124 -3.38 20.09 -6.28
C LYS A 124 -4.72 20.81 -6.42
N GLY A 125 -4.92 21.84 -5.60
CA GLY A 125 -6.15 22.66 -5.57
C GLY A 125 -7.34 22.03 -4.84
N ARG A 126 -7.35 20.72 -4.53
CA ARG A 126 -8.49 20.07 -3.85
C ARG A 126 -8.65 20.48 -2.39
N ALA A 127 -7.53 20.78 -1.72
CA ALA A 127 -7.51 21.21 -0.33
C ALA A 127 -8.22 22.55 -0.08
N GLN A 128 -8.50 23.34 -1.12
CA GLN A 128 -9.15 24.65 -1.04
C GLN A 128 -10.68 24.56 -1.05
N TYR A 129 -11.26 23.39 -1.32
CA TYR A 129 -12.70 23.21 -1.22
C TYR A 129 -13.17 23.36 0.22
N ASP A 130 -14.37 23.91 0.41
CA ASP A 130 -15.01 23.88 1.73
C ASP A 130 -15.06 22.46 2.28
N TRP A 131 -14.92 22.33 3.60
CA TRP A 131 -14.85 21.04 4.31
C TRP A 131 -15.98 20.07 3.91
N THR A 132 -17.21 20.61 3.79
CA THR A 132 -18.39 19.84 3.38
C THR A 132 -18.23 19.27 1.97
N VAL A 133 -17.68 20.03 1.03
CA VAL A 133 -17.44 19.60 -0.35
C VAL A 133 -16.29 18.59 -0.40
N LEU A 134 -15.20 18.88 0.32
CA LEU A 134 -14.04 18.01 0.42
C LEU A 134 -14.43 16.59 0.88
N LYS A 135 -15.29 16.48 1.89
CA LYS A 135 -15.83 15.20 2.37
C LYS A 135 -16.85 14.59 1.42
N SER A 136 -17.93 15.32 1.11
CA SER A 136 -19.09 14.77 0.40
C SER A 136 -18.76 14.31 -1.02
N ARG A 137 -17.73 14.89 -1.66
CA ARG A 137 -17.27 14.49 -2.99
C ARG A 137 -16.12 13.49 -2.98
N GLY A 138 -15.71 12.99 -1.82
CA GLY A 138 -14.66 11.97 -1.71
C GLY A 138 -13.24 12.49 -1.96
N HIS A 139 -13.03 13.82 -2.02
CA HIS A 139 -11.68 14.38 -2.12
C HIS A 139 -10.86 14.10 -0.86
N PHE A 140 -11.47 14.18 0.32
CA PHE A 140 -10.80 13.83 1.58
C PHE A 140 -10.42 12.35 1.63
N MET A 141 -11.28 11.47 1.10
CA MET A 141 -10.96 10.05 0.96
C MET A 141 -9.70 9.87 0.11
N LEU A 142 -9.63 10.53 -1.05
CA LEU A 142 -8.47 10.48 -1.94
C LEU A 142 -7.15 10.85 -1.23
N PHE A 143 -7.13 11.89 -0.40
CA PHE A 143 -5.94 12.23 0.41
C PHE A 143 -5.52 11.07 1.31
N GLY A 144 -6.47 10.41 1.99
CA GLY A 144 -6.18 9.25 2.82
C GLY A 144 -5.63 8.05 2.04
N GLN A 145 -6.14 7.83 0.83
CA GLN A 145 -5.73 6.75 -0.08
C GLN A 145 -4.34 7.00 -0.66
N VAL A 146 -4.07 8.21 -1.17
CA VAL A 146 -2.74 8.57 -1.71
C VAL A 146 -1.69 8.50 -0.61
N LEU A 147 -1.98 8.98 0.61
CA LEU A 147 -1.05 8.83 1.73
C LEU A 147 -0.77 7.36 2.04
N GLY A 148 -1.79 6.50 1.91
CA GLY A 148 -1.63 5.06 2.08
C GLY A 148 -0.73 4.41 1.03
N LEU A 149 -0.71 4.94 -0.20
CA LEU A 149 0.23 4.52 -1.24
C LEU A 149 1.63 5.04 -0.93
N MET A 150 1.77 6.29 -0.51
CA MET A 150 3.06 6.87 -0.12
C MET A 150 3.71 6.06 1.02
N GLU A 151 2.95 5.67 2.04
CA GLU A 151 3.41 4.81 3.14
C GLU A 151 3.92 3.45 2.65
N LEU A 152 3.25 2.81 1.68
CA LEU A 152 3.67 1.53 1.11
C LEU A 152 4.92 1.62 0.24
N LEU A 153 5.15 2.79 -0.37
CA LEU A 153 6.31 3.05 -1.23
C LEU A 153 7.58 3.37 -0.43
N GLN A 154 7.50 3.35 0.90
CA GLN A 154 8.70 3.44 1.74
C GLN A 154 9.57 2.19 1.60
N PRO A 155 10.91 2.35 1.63
CA PRO A 155 11.61 3.63 1.77
C PRO A 155 11.77 4.37 0.42
N TYR A 156 11.58 3.71 -0.73
CA TYR A 156 11.95 4.18 -2.08
C TYR A 156 11.43 5.59 -2.44
N ILE A 157 10.24 5.96 -1.97
CA ILE A 157 9.68 7.30 -2.20
C ILE A 157 10.57 8.44 -1.69
N PHE A 158 11.33 8.20 -0.62
CA PHE A 158 12.22 9.21 0.00
C PHE A 158 13.43 9.55 -0.85
N ASP A 159 13.75 8.77 -1.90
CA ASP A 159 14.80 9.12 -2.87
C ASP A 159 14.31 10.14 -3.90
N GLN A 160 12.99 10.38 -3.98
CA GLN A 160 12.35 11.22 -4.99
C GLN A 160 11.98 12.59 -4.43
N ASN A 161 12.98 13.30 -3.89
CA ASN A 161 12.79 14.54 -3.11
C ASN A 161 11.86 15.56 -3.77
N MET A 162 12.06 15.90 -5.04
CA MET A 162 11.22 16.90 -5.73
C MET A 162 9.75 16.47 -5.78
N THR A 163 9.48 15.29 -6.33
CA THR A 163 8.12 14.75 -6.46
C THR A 163 7.46 14.52 -5.10
N LEU A 164 8.25 14.13 -4.10
CA LEU A 164 7.77 13.95 -2.73
C LEU A 164 7.33 15.29 -2.11
N CYS A 165 8.13 16.35 -2.27
CA CYS A 165 7.74 17.70 -1.86
C CYS A 165 6.44 18.14 -2.56
N ASP A 166 6.35 17.98 -3.89
CA ASP A 166 5.14 18.33 -4.66
C ASP A 166 3.87 17.63 -4.14
N LEU A 167 3.99 16.36 -3.71
CA LEU A 167 2.91 15.62 -3.05
C LEU A 167 2.58 16.21 -1.69
N LEU A 168 3.59 16.37 -0.82
CA LEU A 168 3.45 16.86 0.55
C LEU A 168 2.87 18.28 0.61
N ASP A 169 3.15 19.13 -0.38
CA ASP A 169 2.60 20.48 -0.48
C ASP A 169 1.07 20.46 -0.44
N SER A 170 0.45 19.51 -1.14
CA SER A 170 -1.01 19.37 -1.12
C SER A 170 -1.55 19.01 0.26
N TYR A 171 -0.79 18.26 1.07
CA TYR A 171 -1.15 17.98 2.46
C TYR A 171 -0.92 19.18 3.37
N PHE A 172 0.16 19.94 3.20
CA PHE A 172 0.38 21.16 3.99
C PHE A 172 -0.66 22.24 3.68
N VAL A 173 -1.09 22.37 2.42
CA VAL A 173 -2.25 23.21 2.06
C VAL A 173 -3.52 22.68 2.73
N LEU A 174 -3.74 21.36 2.77
CA LEU A 174 -4.89 20.77 3.50
C LEU A 174 -4.87 21.13 4.99
N LEU A 175 -3.70 21.08 5.63
CA LEU A 175 -3.52 21.47 7.02
C LEU A 175 -3.74 22.97 7.23
N GLN A 176 -3.31 23.81 6.30
CA GLN A 176 -3.51 25.25 6.35
C GLN A 176 -5.01 25.61 6.32
N PHE A 177 -5.79 25.00 5.43
CA PHE A 177 -7.23 25.32 5.30
C PHE A 177 -8.11 24.63 6.34
N HIS A 178 -7.73 23.43 6.80
CA HIS A 178 -8.61 22.57 7.59
C HIS A 178 -8.00 22.00 8.87
N GLY A 179 -6.77 22.36 9.22
CA GLY A 179 -6.01 21.78 10.35
C GLY A 179 -6.74 21.79 11.69
N ASN A 180 -7.64 22.75 11.91
CA ASN A 180 -8.45 22.83 13.14
C ASN A 180 -9.56 21.77 13.25
N SER A 181 -9.84 21.03 12.18
CA SER A 181 -10.84 19.97 12.16
C SER A 181 -10.34 18.72 12.88
N LYS A 182 -11.08 18.28 13.92
CA LYS A 182 -10.76 17.05 14.67
C LYS A 182 -10.76 15.79 13.81
N ASP A 183 -11.52 15.81 12.71
CA ASP A 183 -11.60 14.71 11.76
C ASP A 183 -10.27 14.46 11.02
N LEU A 184 -9.37 15.45 10.97
CA LEU A 184 -8.05 15.30 10.37
C LEU A 184 -7.05 14.55 11.25
N ASN A 185 -7.33 14.37 12.54
CA ASN A 185 -6.34 13.88 13.51
C ASN A 185 -5.65 12.58 13.06
N VAL A 186 -6.42 11.61 12.55
CA VAL A 186 -5.86 10.35 12.04
C VAL A 186 -4.92 10.60 10.84
N LEU A 187 -5.32 11.46 9.91
CA LEU A 187 -4.50 11.80 8.75
C LEU A 187 -3.24 12.58 9.16
N VAL A 188 -3.37 13.53 10.10
CA VAL A 188 -2.26 14.32 10.64
C VAL A 188 -1.21 13.42 11.27
N ASN A 189 -1.61 12.47 12.13
CA ASN A 189 -0.66 11.56 12.77
C ASN A 189 0.09 10.71 11.73
N ARG A 190 -0.61 10.25 10.68
CA ARG A 190 0.01 9.51 9.57
C ARG A 190 1.02 10.37 8.81
N ILE A 191 0.68 11.63 8.49
CA ILE A 191 1.61 12.59 7.87
C ILE A 191 2.83 12.80 8.75
N VAL A 192 2.65 12.98 10.06
CA VAL A 192 3.73 13.17 11.03
C VAL A 192 4.66 11.95 11.03
N THR A 193 4.12 10.75 11.19
CA THR A 193 4.93 9.51 11.13
C THR A 193 5.65 9.36 9.79
N PHE A 194 4.98 9.65 8.67
CA PHE A 194 5.56 9.59 7.35
C PHE A 194 6.76 10.55 7.21
N VAL A 195 6.62 11.81 7.64
CA VAL A 195 7.70 12.79 7.58
C VAL A 195 8.83 12.45 8.56
N GLN A 196 8.53 11.92 9.75
CA GLN A 196 9.57 11.42 10.66
C GLN A 196 10.36 10.27 10.04
N ASN A 197 9.71 9.34 9.34
CA ASN A 197 10.40 8.29 8.58
C ASN A 197 11.30 8.87 7.47
N TRP A 198 10.84 9.90 6.77
CA TRP A 198 11.68 10.60 5.79
C TRP A 198 12.90 11.24 6.46
N MET A 199 12.72 11.92 7.60
CA MET A 199 13.82 12.51 8.36
C MET A 199 14.85 11.48 8.80
N VAL A 200 14.42 10.28 9.22
CA VAL A 200 15.35 9.19 9.58
C VAL A 200 16.23 8.79 8.38
N ARG A 201 15.71 8.86 7.16
CA ARG A 201 16.45 8.51 5.94
C ARG A 201 17.27 9.68 5.37
N ASP A 202 16.70 10.87 5.26
CA ASP A 202 17.35 12.08 4.75
C ASP A 202 16.98 13.28 5.63
N VAL A 203 17.77 13.46 6.69
CA VAL A 203 17.58 14.56 7.65
C VAL A 203 17.66 15.92 6.95
N LYS A 204 18.58 16.09 5.99
CA LYS A 204 18.87 17.39 5.37
C LYS A 204 17.74 17.81 4.45
N GLY A 205 17.31 16.93 3.55
CA GLY A 205 16.19 17.18 2.64
C GLY A 205 14.89 17.43 3.39
N ALA A 206 14.55 16.54 4.33
CA ALA A 206 13.32 16.65 5.11
C ALA A 206 13.29 17.89 6.02
N SER A 207 14.40 18.23 6.69
CA SER A 207 14.45 19.42 7.55
C SER A 207 14.33 20.71 6.76
N LYS A 208 14.97 20.80 5.58
CA LYS A 208 14.82 21.96 4.68
C LYS A 208 13.36 22.15 4.29
N TYR A 209 12.69 21.07 3.85
CA TYR A 209 11.28 21.11 3.50
C TYR A 209 10.41 21.55 4.70
N LEU A 210 10.63 20.97 5.88
CA LEU A 210 9.85 21.31 7.07
C LEU A 210 10.03 22.76 7.53
N GLN A 211 11.20 23.37 7.33
CA GLN A 211 11.42 24.78 7.64
C GLN A 211 10.53 25.69 6.80
N GLU A 212 10.31 25.36 5.53
CA GLU A 212 9.43 26.10 4.62
C GLU A 212 7.95 26.05 5.07
N HIS A 213 7.56 24.99 5.80
CA HIS A 213 6.20 24.78 6.28
C HIS A 213 6.01 24.94 7.81
N GLY A 214 7.05 25.37 8.53
CA GLY A 214 7.03 25.45 10.00
C GLY A 214 5.91 26.34 10.56
N GLY A 215 5.55 27.41 9.85
CA GLY A 215 4.44 28.30 10.23
C GLY A 215 3.10 27.57 10.30
N VAL A 216 2.77 26.76 9.29
CA VAL A 216 1.51 25.99 9.25
C VAL A 216 1.42 25.02 10.41
N LEU A 217 2.52 24.35 10.75
CA LEU A 217 2.58 23.44 11.90
C LEU A 217 2.39 24.18 13.22
N ASN A 218 2.97 25.37 13.35
CA ASN A 218 2.87 26.21 14.55
C ASN A 218 1.42 26.67 14.76
N ASP A 219 0.73 27.09 13.69
CA ASP A 219 -0.64 27.58 13.73
C ASP A 219 -1.63 26.51 14.24
N ILE A 220 -1.41 25.25 13.84
CA ILE A 220 -2.32 24.14 14.16
C ILE A 220 -1.93 23.35 15.41
N GLN A 221 -0.79 23.64 16.06
CA GLN A 221 -0.25 22.80 17.15
C GLN A 221 -1.19 22.65 18.37
N PHE A 222 -2.10 23.60 18.57
CA PHE A 222 -3.06 23.58 19.66
C PHE A 222 -4.30 22.75 19.33
N SER A 223 -4.74 22.77 18.07
CA SER A 223 -5.86 21.95 17.59
C SER A 223 -5.41 20.53 17.22
N GLN A 224 -4.16 20.36 16.82
CA GLN A 224 -3.50 19.11 16.45
C GLN A 224 -2.17 18.93 17.20
N PRO A 225 -2.18 18.56 18.50
CA PRO A 225 -0.95 18.34 19.26
C PRO A 225 0.02 17.31 18.66
N GLY A 226 -0.47 16.42 17.80
CA GLY A 226 0.32 15.41 17.09
C GLY A 226 1.41 15.98 16.19
N VAL A 227 1.36 17.25 15.80
CA VAL A 227 2.41 17.88 14.94
C VAL A 227 3.66 18.33 15.69
N ARG A 228 3.60 18.39 17.03
CA ARG A 228 4.69 18.88 17.88
C ARG A 228 6.04 18.15 17.66
N PRO A 229 6.10 16.84 17.39
CA PRO A 229 7.36 16.17 17.07
C PRO A 229 8.06 16.73 15.82
N LEU A 230 7.30 17.21 14.83
CA LEU A 230 7.87 17.90 13.67
C LEU A 230 8.30 19.33 14.00
N LEU A 231 7.56 20.03 14.87
CA LEU A 231 7.96 21.37 15.30
C LEU A 231 9.28 21.35 16.09
N SER A 232 9.55 20.32 16.89
CA SER A 232 10.82 20.21 17.60
C SER A 232 12.03 20.00 16.69
N SER A 233 11.83 19.55 15.44
CA SER A 233 12.90 19.42 14.47
C SER A 233 13.07 20.65 13.56
N VAL A 234 12.18 21.63 13.68
CA VAL A 234 12.22 22.88 12.91
C VAL A 234 12.70 24.02 13.80
N SER A 235 13.86 24.59 13.48
CA SER A 235 14.20 25.92 13.98
C SER A 235 13.36 26.95 13.21
N LEU A 236 12.33 27.49 13.85
CA LEU A 236 11.55 28.58 13.26
C LEU A 236 12.45 29.83 13.17
N PRO A 237 12.54 30.50 12.00
CA PRO A 237 13.29 31.74 11.89
C PRO A 237 12.63 32.79 12.79
N THR A 238 13.37 33.27 13.79
CA THR A 238 13.01 34.48 14.53
C THR A 238 13.07 35.65 13.56
N SER A 239 12.04 36.49 13.56
CA SER A 239 11.80 37.58 12.59
C SER A 239 12.88 38.68 12.51
N ASP A 240 14.06 38.51 13.13
CA ASP A 240 15.06 39.55 13.37
C ASP A 240 16.47 39.26 12.80
N GLN A 241 16.68 38.21 11.99
CA GLN A 241 18.01 37.90 11.45
C GLN A 241 18.09 37.97 9.93
N VAL A 242 18.85 38.97 9.45
CA VAL A 242 19.21 39.24 8.04
C VAL A 242 20.37 38.34 7.54
N ALA A 243 20.67 37.25 8.25
CA ALA A 243 21.72 36.30 7.86
C ALA A 243 21.11 35.14 7.05
N PRO A 244 21.86 34.55 6.10
CA PRO A 244 21.42 33.32 5.45
C PRO A 244 21.21 32.27 6.54
N THR A 245 19.98 31.77 6.68
CA THR A 245 19.59 30.80 7.68
C THR A 245 20.48 29.56 7.52
N GLU A 246 21.53 29.44 8.33
CA GLU A 246 22.25 28.19 8.44
C GLU A 246 21.20 27.14 8.84
N LEU A 247 21.08 26.08 8.04
CA LEU A 247 20.22 24.93 8.34
C LEU A 247 20.69 24.31 9.65
N LEU A 248 20.19 24.83 10.78
CA LEU A 248 20.31 24.19 12.08
C LEU A 248 19.51 22.90 11.97
N VAL A 249 20.24 21.81 11.75
CA VAL A 249 19.67 20.47 11.68
C VAL A 249 19.17 20.13 13.09
N GLY A 250 17.85 20.25 13.28
CA GLY A 250 17.20 19.84 14.53
C GLY A 250 17.44 18.36 14.81
N THR A 251 17.36 17.98 16.09
CA THR A 251 17.50 16.57 16.49
C THR A 251 16.38 15.75 15.86
N VAL A 252 16.74 14.72 15.09
CA VAL A 252 15.77 13.78 14.50
C VAL A 252 15.04 13.08 15.64
N THR A 253 13.72 13.31 15.73
CA THR A 253 12.87 12.55 16.62
C THR A 253 12.26 11.41 15.79
N PRO A 254 12.76 10.17 15.89
CA PRO A 254 12.17 9.06 15.17
C PRO A 254 10.70 8.90 15.59
N PRO A 255 9.85 8.35 14.71
CA PRO A 255 8.47 8.10 15.08
C PRO A 255 8.43 7.16 16.29
N VAL A 256 7.63 7.53 17.28
CA VAL A 256 7.44 6.68 18.46
C VAL A 256 6.71 5.42 18.00
N ALA A 257 7.35 4.26 18.18
CA ALA A 257 6.72 2.99 17.89
C ALA A 257 5.38 2.93 18.63
N GLU A 258 4.30 2.64 17.91
CA GLU A 258 2.98 2.66 18.50
C GLU A 258 2.90 1.57 19.56
N SER A 259 2.63 1.97 20.81
CA SER A 259 2.59 1.03 21.91
C SER A 259 1.37 0.14 21.83
N TYR A 260 1.57 -1.14 22.10
CA TYR A 260 0.47 -2.06 22.26
C TYR A 260 -0.40 -1.65 23.45
N PRO A 261 -1.73 -1.89 23.38
CA PRO A 261 -2.60 -1.71 24.54
C PRO A 261 -2.08 -2.50 25.76
N PRO A 262 -2.29 -2.02 27.01
CA PRO A 262 -1.78 -2.69 28.20
C PRO A 262 -2.21 -4.16 28.35
N HIS A 263 -3.42 -4.50 27.89
CA HIS A 263 -3.97 -5.86 27.92
C HIS A 263 -3.52 -6.72 26.72
N TRP A 264 -2.69 -6.20 25.80
CA TRP A 264 -2.28 -6.91 24.59
C TRP A 264 -1.61 -8.28 24.84
N PRO A 265 -0.71 -8.44 25.83
CA PRO A 265 -0.13 -9.76 26.14
C PRO A 265 -1.20 -10.78 26.55
N GLN A 266 -2.19 -10.35 27.34
CA GLN A 266 -3.31 -11.21 27.75
C GLN A 266 -4.16 -11.59 26.54
N LEU A 267 -4.50 -10.61 25.69
CA LEU A 267 -5.25 -10.85 24.46
C LEU A 267 -4.57 -11.89 23.55
N LYS A 268 -3.25 -11.84 23.41
CA LYS A 268 -2.49 -12.86 22.65
C LYS A 268 -2.63 -14.26 23.25
N SER A 269 -2.58 -14.36 24.58
CA SER A 269 -2.80 -15.63 25.27
C SER A 269 -4.21 -16.15 25.04
N ASP A 270 -5.22 -15.27 25.09
CA ASP A 270 -6.63 -15.63 24.93
C ASP A 270 -6.95 -16.07 23.49
N LEU A 271 -6.27 -15.48 22.48
CA LEU A 271 -6.36 -15.93 21.07
C LEU A 271 -5.88 -17.37 20.87
N GLN A 272 -4.93 -17.83 21.68
CA GLN A 272 -4.39 -19.20 21.64
C GLN A 272 -5.25 -20.19 22.44
N SER A 273 -6.22 -19.70 23.22
CA SER A 273 -7.13 -20.54 23.99
C SER A 273 -8.16 -21.24 23.09
N LYS A 274 -8.86 -22.24 23.63
CA LYS A 274 -9.96 -22.91 22.93
C LYS A 274 -11.20 -22.02 22.76
N ASP A 275 -11.37 -21.01 23.61
CA ASP A 275 -12.48 -20.06 23.55
C ASP A 275 -11.98 -18.68 23.15
N ASN A 276 -11.50 -18.59 21.91
CA ASN A 276 -10.86 -17.39 21.37
C ASN A 276 -11.83 -16.41 20.70
N ILE A 277 -13.14 -16.63 20.77
CA ILE A 277 -14.14 -15.78 20.08
C ILE A 277 -14.13 -14.36 20.65
N ALA A 278 -14.17 -14.21 21.98
CA ALA A 278 -14.17 -12.89 22.62
C ALA A 278 -12.88 -12.11 22.28
N ALA A 279 -11.74 -12.80 22.31
CA ALA A 279 -10.45 -12.23 21.92
C ALA A 279 -10.43 -11.79 20.43
N LEU A 280 -11.02 -12.58 19.52
CA LEU A 280 -11.14 -12.21 18.11
C LEU A 280 -12.06 -11.00 17.89
N GLN A 281 -13.15 -10.87 18.66
CA GLN A 281 -14.06 -9.72 18.58
C GLN A 281 -13.40 -8.45 19.09
N GLU A 282 -12.65 -8.54 20.19
CA GLU A 282 -11.85 -7.42 20.70
C GLU A 282 -10.77 -7.01 19.69
N LEU A 283 -10.07 -7.99 19.11
CA LEU A 283 -9.08 -7.76 18.07
C LEU A 283 -9.70 -7.09 16.84
N ASP A 284 -10.91 -7.49 16.43
CA ASP A 284 -11.66 -6.85 15.35
C ASP A 284 -11.93 -5.36 15.64
N HIS A 285 -12.36 -5.04 16.87
CA HIS A 285 -12.62 -3.66 17.27
C HIS A 285 -11.36 -2.80 17.26
N LEU A 286 -10.27 -3.29 17.86
CA LEU A 286 -9.00 -2.56 17.94
C LEU A 286 -8.39 -2.30 16.55
N THR A 287 -8.41 -3.32 15.70
CA THR A 287 -7.70 -3.29 14.41
C THR A 287 -8.46 -2.58 13.31
N ASN A 288 -9.73 -2.25 13.52
CA ASN A 288 -10.50 -1.43 12.58
C ASN A 288 -9.85 -0.05 12.34
N LYS A 289 -9.23 0.54 13.38
CA LYS A 289 -8.48 1.79 13.27
C LYS A 289 -6.96 1.59 13.20
N LYS A 290 -6.47 0.46 13.70
CA LYS A 290 -5.04 0.14 13.82
C LYS A 290 -4.71 -1.24 13.22
N PRO A 291 -4.85 -1.42 11.89
CA PRO A 291 -4.62 -2.70 11.24
C PRO A 291 -3.19 -3.24 11.42
N GLN A 292 -2.21 -2.38 11.66
CA GLN A 292 -0.81 -2.74 11.96
C GLN A 292 -0.66 -3.66 13.17
N LEU A 293 -1.58 -3.61 14.15
CA LEU A 293 -1.51 -4.49 15.33
C LEU A 293 -1.64 -5.98 14.96
N LEU A 294 -2.24 -6.28 13.80
CA LEU A 294 -2.41 -7.65 13.29
C LEU A 294 -1.07 -8.33 12.97
N GLU A 295 0.00 -7.57 12.72
CA GLU A 295 1.32 -8.13 12.40
C GLU A 295 1.75 -9.18 13.43
N SER A 296 1.66 -8.82 14.71
CA SER A 296 2.16 -9.63 15.81
C SER A 296 1.30 -10.85 16.18
N VAL A 297 0.14 -11.01 15.52
CA VAL A 297 -0.80 -12.14 15.71
C VAL A 297 -1.18 -12.84 14.40
N SER A 298 -0.67 -12.37 13.26
CA SER A 298 -1.01 -12.82 11.90
C SER A 298 -0.88 -14.34 11.73
N GLN A 299 0.22 -14.91 12.21
CA GLN A 299 0.49 -16.35 12.17
C GLN A 299 -0.58 -17.19 12.91
N PHE A 300 -1.11 -16.68 14.03
CA PHE A 300 -2.23 -17.33 14.73
C PHE A 300 -3.52 -17.22 13.92
N LEU A 301 -3.78 -16.07 13.30
CA LEU A 301 -4.97 -15.89 12.46
C LEU A 301 -4.96 -16.86 11.26
N TYR A 302 -3.80 -17.11 10.66
CA TYR A 302 -3.65 -18.05 9.56
C TYR A 302 -3.97 -19.50 9.94
N SER A 303 -3.82 -19.90 11.21
CA SER A 303 -4.25 -21.24 11.65
C SER A 303 -5.76 -21.29 11.89
N LEU A 304 -6.34 -20.20 12.42
CA LEU A 304 -7.75 -20.11 12.78
C LEU A 304 -8.71 -20.09 11.60
N ILE A 305 -8.25 -19.77 10.38
CA ILE A 305 -9.10 -19.87 9.17
C ILE A 305 -9.51 -21.31 8.80
N SER A 306 -8.88 -22.31 9.42
CA SER A 306 -9.26 -23.73 9.30
C SER A 306 -10.05 -24.26 10.50
N SER A 307 -10.45 -23.37 11.43
CA SER A 307 -11.16 -23.74 12.66
C SER A 307 -12.47 -24.48 12.37
N PRO A 308 -12.81 -25.52 13.16
CA PRO A 308 -14.11 -26.18 13.05
C PRO A 308 -15.27 -25.24 13.46
N ASN A 309 -14.99 -24.18 14.22
CA ASN A 309 -16.01 -23.21 14.63
C ASN A 309 -16.20 -22.13 13.56
N GLY A 310 -17.39 -22.05 12.96
CA GLY A 310 -17.72 -21.11 11.89
C GLY A 310 -17.55 -19.62 12.26
N SER A 311 -17.85 -19.23 13.51
CA SER A 311 -17.71 -17.85 13.97
C SER A 311 -16.24 -17.45 14.09
N VAL A 312 -15.41 -18.34 14.66
CA VAL A 312 -13.95 -18.17 14.73
C VAL A 312 -13.37 -18.03 13.34
N ARG A 313 -13.76 -18.92 12.43
CA ARG A 313 -13.30 -18.94 11.04
C ARG A 313 -13.65 -17.65 10.29
N SER A 314 -14.88 -17.17 10.46
CA SER A 314 -15.38 -15.95 9.82
C SER A 314 -14.62 -14.70 10.29
N LEU A 315 -14.39 -14.56 11.60
CA LEU A 315 -13.60 -13.47 12.18
C LEU A 315 -12.13 -13.57 11.75
N ALA A 316 -11.54 -14.75 11.79
CA ALA A 316 -10.16 -14.98 11.36
C ALA A 316 -9.97 -14.57 9.88
N LEU A 317 -10.85 -15.01 8.98
CA LEU A 317 -10.79 -14.62 7.56
C LEU A 317 -10.91 -13.11 7.37
N LEU A 318 -11.84 -12.45 8.08
CA LEU A 318 -12.00 -11.00 8.04
C LEU A 318 -10.73 -10.26 8.49
N LEU A 319 -10.13 -10.72 9.59
CA LEU A 319 -8.90 -10.14 10.14
C LEU A 319 -7.69 -10.40 9.23
N VAL A 320 -7.56 -11.60 8.66
CA VAL A 320 -6.53 -11.92 7.66
C VAL A 320 -6.67 -11.01 6.45
N ILE A 321 -7.87 -10.83 5.90
CA ILE A 321 -8.10 -9.93 4.77
C ILE A 321 -7.75 -8.49 5.15
N ARG A 322 -8.12 -8.02 6.36
CA ARG A 322 -7.74 -6.69 6.85
C ARG A 322 -6.22 -6.52 6.93
N TRP A 323 -5.52 -7.54 7.45
CA TRP A 323 -4.06 -7.54 7.51
C TRP A 323 -3.45 -7.47 6.11
N LEU A 324 -3.91 -8.28 5.17
CA LEU A 324 -3.41 -8.29 3.79
C LEU A 324 -3.75 -7.00 3.01
N LYS A 325 -4.89 -6.35 3.30
CA LYS A 325 -5.23 -5.01 2.78
C LYS A 325 -4.23 -3.96 3.26
N HIS A 326 -3.80 -4.07 4.52
CA HIS A 326 -2.84 -3.15 5.12
C HIS A 326 -1.41 -3.43 4.66
N ASN A 327 -0.96 -4.69 4.73
CA ASN A 327 0.37 -5.15 4.33
C ASN A 327 0.27 -6.26 3.26
N PRO A 328 0.20 -5.91 1.96
CA PRO A 328 0.04 -6.90 0.90
C PRO A 328 1.23 -7.85 0.71
N LYS A 329 2.40 -7.54 1.30
CA LYS A 329 3.59 -8.41 1.27
C LYS A 329 3.44 -9.68 2.12
N ALA A 330 2.52 -9.66 3.10
CA ALA A 330 2.23 -10.82 3.95
C ALA A 330 1.45 -11.94 3.21
N ALA A 331 1.05 -11.72 1.95
CA ALA A 331 0.33 -12.71 1.14
C ALA A 331 1.12 -14.04 1.00
N THR A 332 2.44 -13.97 0.87
CA THR A 332 3.31 -15.16 0.77
C THR A 332 3.16 -16.09 1.98
N GLU A 333 3.06 -15.51 3.18
CA GLU A 333 2.91 -16.25 4.44
C GLU A 333 1.48 -16.79 4.63
N ALA A 334 0.47 -16.08 4.13
CA ALA A 334 -0.93 -16.49 4.24
C ALA A 334 -1.31 -17.60 3.24
N LEU A 335 -0.62 -17.68 2.10
CA LEU A 335 -0.95 -18.59 0.99
C LEU A 335 -1.08 -20.06 1.38
N PRO A 336 -0.14 -20.67 2.15
CA PRO A 336 -0.24 -22.08 2.51
C PRO A 336 -1.54 -22.39 3.26
N SER A 337 -1.96 -21.52 4.18
CA SER A 337 -3.19 -21.71 4.95
C SER A 337 -4.45 -21.56 4.08
N VAL A 338 -4.46 -20.62 3.13
CA VAL A 338 -5.58 -20.45 2.19
C VAL A 338 -5.71 -21.69 1.29
N LEU A 339 -4.61 -22.19 0.75
CA LEU A 339 -4.62 -23.40 -0.09
C LEU A 339 -5.04 -24.64 0.72
N ALA A 340 -4.54 -24.78 1.95
CA ALA A 340 -4.95 -25.87 2.84
C ALA A 340 -6.45 -25.85 3.15
N CYS A 341 -7.06 -24.66 3.30
CA CYS A 341 -8.50 -24.54 3.49
C CYS A 341 -9.30 -24.92 2.24
N LEU A 342 -8.81 -24.58 1.04
CA LEU A 342 -9.43 -25.00 -0.23
C LEU A 342 -9.31 -26.51 -0.47
N ASP A 343 -8.28 -27.14 0.08
CA ASP A 343 -8.04 -28.58 0.00
C ASP A 343 -8.66 -29.36 1.18
N SER A 344 -9.35 -28.67 2.08
CA SER A 344 -9.94 -29.28 3.26
C SER A 344 -11.07 -30.24 2.90
N GLY A 345 -11.16 -31.36 3.62
CA GLY A 345 -12.32 -32.26 3.57
C GLY A 345 -13.55 -31.71 4.30
N ASN A 346 -13.44 -30.59 5.02
CA ASN A 346 -14.56 -29.95 5.69
C ASN A 346 -15.21 -28.91 4.77
N GLU A 347 -16.44 -29.19 4.33
CA GLU A 347 -17.21 -28.33 3.42
C GLU A 347 -17.46 -26.94 4.00
N ASP A 348 -17.64 -26.79 5.31
CA ASP A 348 -17.85 -25.48 5.95
C ASP A 348 -16.60 -24.58 5.85
N VAL A 349 -15.42 -25.19 5.96
CA VAL A 349 -14.13 -24.50 5.82
C VAL A 349 -13.97 -23.99 4.39
N VAL A 350 -14.21 -24.87 3.41
CA VAL A 350 -14.14 -24.53 1.99
C VAL A 350 -15.14 -23.42 1.65
N SER A 351 -16.39 -23.56 2.10
CA SER A 351 -17.45 -22.56 1.86
C SER A 351 -17.06 -21.19 2.38
N SER A 352 -16.46 -21.10 3.58
CA SER A 352 -16.08 -19.81 4.17
C SER A 352 -15.00 -19.10 3.37
N VAL A 353 -14.04 -19.85 2.82
CA VAL A 353 -13.01 -19.29 1.93
C VAL A 353 -13.61 -18.87 0.60
N LEU A 354 -14.53 -19.66 0.04
CA LEU A 354 -15.22 -19.31 -1.20
C LEU A 354 -16.03 -18.01 -1.05
N ASP A 355 -16.74 -17.82 0.07
CA ASP A 355 -17.51 -16.61 0.36
C ASP A 355 -16.63 -15.35 0.36
N LYS A 356 -15.35 -15.50 0.72
CA LYS A 356 -14.35 -14.44 0.77
C LYS A 356 -13.36 -14.46 -0.40
N LEU A 357 -13.57 -15.31 -1.40
CA LEU A 357 -12.61 -15.56 -2.48
C LEU A 357 -12.22 -14.28 -3.24
N SER A 358 -13.20 -13.45 -3.60
CA SER A 358 -12.93 -12.23 -4.37
C SER A 358 -12.03 -11.25 -3.62
N GLU A 359 -12.26 -11.06 -2.32
CA GLU A 359 -11.42 -10.21 -1.48
C GLU A 359 -10.01 -10.80 -1.31
N LEU A 360 -9.91 -12.12 -1.09
CA LEU A 360 -8.63 -12.83 -0.94
C LEU A 360 -7.79 -12.75 -2.23
N VAL A 361 -8.39 -13.03 -3.39
CA VAL A 361 -7.70 -12.97 -4.67
C VAL A 361 -7.23 -11.55 -4.98
N ALA A 362 -8.01 -10.52 -4.62
CA ALA A 362 -7.61 -9.14 -4.84
C ALA A 362 -6.41 -8.68 -3.99
N VAL A 363 -6.23 -9.22 -2.78
CA VAL A 363 -5.05 -8.94 -1.94
C VAL A 363 -3.85 -9.87 -2.23
N MET A 364 -4.08 -10.98 -2.95
CA MET A 364 -3.08 -12.01 -3.28
C MET A 364 -2.94 -12.22 -4.79
N GLN A 365 -2.89 -11.13 -5.57
CA GLN A 365 -2.96 -11.18 -7.04
C GLN A 365 -1.87 -12.02 -7.69
N GLU A 366 -0.65 -12.03 -7.14
CA GLU A 366 0.47 -12.86 -7.58
C GLU A 366 0.16 -14.36 -7.47
N TYR A 367 -0.76 -14.72 -6.57
CA TYR A 367 -1.24 -16.09 -6.36
C TYR A 367 -2.65 -16.32 -6.94
N ALA A 368 -3.24 -15.33 -7.62
CA ALA A 368 -4.58 -15.45 -8.19
C ALA A 368 -4.70 -16.68 -9.11
N LYS A 369 -3.71 -16.92 -9.96
CA LYS A 369 -3.70 -18.08 -10.87
C LYS A 369 -3.78 -19.40 -10.11
N ILE A 370 -2.94 -19.60 -9.09
CA ILE A 370 -2.91 -20.87 -8.33
C ILE A 370 -4.20 -21.04 -7.51
N ILE A 371 -4.67 -19.98 -6.84
CA ILE A 371 -5.91 -19.99 -6.05
C ILE A 371 -7.11 -20.30 -6.94
N LEU A 372 -7.29 -19.57 -8.05
CA LEU A 372 -8.43 -19.75 -8.95
C LEU A 372 -8.40 -21.11 -9.66
N THR A 373 -7.22 -21.62 -10.01
CA THR A 373 -7.07 -22.99 -10.57
C THR A 373 -7.54 -24.02 -9.55
N ARG A 374 -7.20 -23.85 -8.27
CA ARG A 374 -7.63 -24.75 -7.20
C ARG A 374 -9.14 -24.72 -6.99
N VAL A 375 -9.73 -23.53 -6.95
CA VAL A 375 -11.19 -23.34 -6.85
C VAL A 375 -11.93 -23.92 -8.06
N PHE A 376 -11.38 -23.79 -9.27
CA PHE A 376 -11.94 -24.40 -10.47
C PHE A 376 -11.92 -25.93 -10.37
N GLN A 377 -10.79 -26.52 -9.97
CA GLN A 377 -10.67 -27.97 -9.73
C GLN A 377 -11.64 -28.47 -8.66
N LEU A 378 -11.86 -27.69 -7.60
CA LEU A 378 -12.84 -28.00 -6.55
C LEU A 378 -14.26 -28.06 -7.13
N GLY A 379 -14.65 -27.07 -7.94
CA GLY A 379 -15.97 -27.05 -8.59
C GLY A 379 -16.17 -28.19 -9.60
N MET A 380 -15.11 -28.72 -10.20
CA MET A 380 -15.20 -29.91 -11.07
C MET A 380 -15.37 -31.22 -10.31
N LYS A 381 -14.85 -31.30 -9.08
CA LYS A 381 -14.81 -32.54 -8.27
C LYS A 381 -15.95 -32.63 -7.24
N SER A 382 -16.54 -31.50 -6.88
CA SER A 382 -17.59 -31.39 -5.88
C SER A 382 -18.90 -30.90 -6.50
N THR A 383 -19.99 -30.95 -5.73
CA THR A 383 -21.30 -30.38 -6.12
C THR A 383 -21.37 -28.86 -5.93
N LEU A 384 -20.28 -28.22 -5.49
CA LEU A 384 -20.24 -26.79 -5.19
C LEU A 384 -20.20 -25.95 -6.47
N ASN A 385 -21.09 -24.97 -6.56
CA ASN A 385 -21.06 -23.98 -7.64
C ASN A 385 -20.03 -22.89 -7.34
N THR A 386 -18.83 -23.01 -7.92
CA THR A 386 -17.74 -22.03 -7.76
C THR A 386 -17.73 -20.93 -8.81
N THR A 387 -18.58 -21.01 -9.84
CA THR A 387 -18.58 -20.08 -10.98
C THR A 387 -18.78 -18.64 -10.53
N SER A 388 -19.75 -18.39 -9.65
CA SER A 388 -20.05 -17.02 -9.19
C SER A 388 -18.86 -16.38 -8.46
N ASN A 389 -18.14 -17.17 -7.67
CA ASN A 389 -16.98 -16.73 -6.90
C ASN A 389 -15.81 -16.41 -7.84
N ILE A 390 -15.56 -17.28 -8.82
CA ILE A 390 -14.53 -17.06 -9.85
C ILE A 390 -14.85 -15.79 -10.66
N THR A 391 -16.08 -15.64 -11.14
CA THR A 391 -16.49 -14.46 -11.93
C THR A 391 -16.31 -13.16 -11.15
N LYS A 392 -16.71 -13.13 -9.87
CA LYS A 392 -16.50 -11.95 -9.00
C LYS A 392 -15.01 -11.64 -8.82
N SER A 393 -14.19 -12.65 -8.58
CA SER A 393 -12.72 -12.48 -8.45
C SER A 393 -12.10 -11.93 -9.73
N VAL A 394 -12.44 -12.49 -10.88
CA VAL A 394 -11.93 -12.01 -12.18
C VAL A 394 -12.39 -10.58 -12.46
N SER A 395 -13.66 -10.28 -12.20
CA SER A 395 -14.19 -8.91 -12.37
C SER A 395 -13.44 -7.89 -11.51
N LEU A 396 -13.08 -8.25 -10.27
CA LEU A 396 -12.33 -7.37 -9.38
C LEU A 396 -10.88 -7.18 -9.86
N LEU A 397 -10.22 -8.23 -10.33
CA LEU A 397 -8.88 -8.15 -10.93
C LEU A 397 -8.89 -7.27 -12.20
N CYS A 398 -9.94 -7.34 -13.02
CA CYS A 398 -10.04 -6.57 -14.25
C CYS A 398 -10.14 -5.05 -14.02
N LEU A 399 -10.48 -4.58 -12.81
CA LEU A 399 -10.54 -3.13 -12.52
C LEU A 399 -9.22 -2.41 -12.83
N GLN A 400 -8.08 -3.10 -12.73
CA GLN A 400 -6.76 -2.51 -12.96
C GLN A 400 -6.47 -2.19 -14.42
N TYR A 401 -7.22 -2.77 -15.36
CA TYR A 401 -7.09 -2.52 -16.80
C TYR A 401 -8.06 -1.44 -17.31
N GLY A 402 -8.80 -0.80 -16.41
CA GLY A 402 -9.84 0.15 -16.75
C GLY A 402 -11.18 -0.51 -17.06
N CYS A 403 -12.25 0.30 -16.96
CA CYS A 403 -13.59 -0.08 -17.38
C CYS A 403 -13.75 0.11 -18.89
#